data_AF-A0A8X6WWX8-F1
#
_entry.id   AF-A0A8X6WWX8-F1
#
_cell.length_a   1.000
_cell.length_b   1.000
_cell.length_c   1.000
_cell.angle_alpha   90.00
_cell.angle_beta   90.00
_cell.angle_gamma   90.00
#
_symmetry.space_group_name_H-M   'P 1'
#
loop_
_entity.id
_entity.type
_entity.pdbx_description
1 polymer ?
#
loop_
_entity_poly.entity_id
_entity_poly.type
_entity_poly.pdbx_seq_one_letter_code
_entity_poly.pdbx_strand_id
1 'polypeptide(L)'
;MAHKADLFWELSEELSKQSWEIGECIRSPLIKKNGSQKWFLCFYPAGDDNNPGSLVFYLERDNAEKRISSKLQFHLCHLTIPVKSYTVNCLFDQGEDTFKCIIADVENISKLNIFIPLSTLCVRVFLNLYEN
;
A
#
# COMPACT_ATOMS: atom_id res chain seq x y z
N MET A 1 15.47 13.56 -11.67
CA MET A 1 14.80 14.35 -10.60
C MET A 1 13.81 13.44 -9.90
N ALA A 2 13.69 13.48 -8.57
CA ALA A 2 12.72 12.64 -7.86
C ALA A 2 11.33 13.28 -7.89
N HIS A 3 10.35 12.60 -8.49
CA HIS A 3 8.97 13.07 -8.46
C HIS A 3 8.28 12.53 -7.21
N LYS A 4 7.80 13.44 -6.35
CA LYS A 4 7.08 13.09 -5.13
C LYS A 4 5.58 13.05 -5.38
N ALA A 5 4.90 12.09 -4.75
CA ALA A 5 3.46 12.04 -4.60
C ALA A 5 3.13 11.72 -3.14
N ASP A 6 2.04 12.31 -2.65
CA ASP A 6 1.49 12.10 -1.31
C ASP A 6 0.02 11.71 -1.49
N LEU A 7 -0.38 10.59 -0.88
CA LEU A 7 -1.75 10.13 -0.81
C LEU A 7 -2.10 9.90 0.66
N PHE A 8 -3.20 10.51 1.12
CA PHE A 8 -3.83 10.14 2.37
C PHE A 8 -5.09 9.35 2.05
N TRP A 9 -5.18 8.13 2.57
CA TRP A 9 -6.22 7.16 2.23
C TRP A 9 -6.94 6.69 3.50
N GLU A 10 -8.23 6.99 3.60
CA GLU A 10 -9.07 6.55 4.70
C GLU A 10 -9.65 5.17 4.38
N LEU A 11 -9.33 4.16 5.19
CA LEU A 11 -9.74 2.77 4.96
C LEU A 11 -11.04 2.38 5.69
N SER A 12 -11.55 3.27 6.55
CA SER A 12 -12.61 2.97 7.52
C SER A 12 -13.92 2.50 6.90
N GLU A 13 -14.37 3.15 5.82
CA GLU A 13 -15.59 2.76 5.11
C GLU A 13 -15.39 1.43 4.37
N GLU A 14 -14.25 1.26 3.71
CA GLU A 14 -13.95 0.07 2.91
C GLU A 14 -13.80 -1.16 3.81
N LEU A 15 -13.20 -1.01 5.00
CA LEU A 15 -13.03 -2.06 6.01
C LEU A 15 -14.30 -2.39 6.80
N SER A 16 -15.44 -1.74 6.53
CA SER A 16 -16.71 -2.01 7.21
C SER A 16 -17.30 -3.41 6.90
N LYS A 17 -16.73 -4.12 5.91
CA LYS A 17 -17.08 -5.50 5.59
C LYS A 17 -16.84 -6.42 6.80
N GLN A 18 -17.81 -7.29 7.11
CA GLN A 18 -17.74 -8.22 8.26
C GLN A 18 -16.58 -9.23 8.17
N SER A 19 -16.13 -9.59 6.97
CA SER A 19 -15.01 -10.51 6.75
C SER A 19 -14.36 -10.32 5.39
N TRP A 20 -13.03 -10.51 5.32
CA TRP A 20 -12.22 -10.46 4.11
C TRP A 20 -11.73 -11.85 3.73
N GLU A 21 -11.74 -12.17 2.43
CA GLU A 21 -11.18 -13.42 1.91
C GLU A 21 -9.69 -13.25 1.56
N ILE A 22 -8.93 -14.36 1.58
CA ILE A 22 -7.53 -14.34 1.12
C ILE A 22 -7.50 -13.95 -0.36
N GLY A 23 -6.59 -13.04 -0.72
CA GLY A 23 -6.49 -12.50 -2.08
C GLY A 23 -7.48 -11.37 -2.39
N GLU A 24 -8.45 -11.11 -1.50
CA GLU A 24 -9.31 -9.94 -1.61
C GLU A 24 -8.54 -8.67 -1.18
N CYS A 25 -8.59 -7.63 -2.01
CA CYS A 25 -7.91 -6.37 -1.74
C CYS A 25 -8.80 -5.15 -1.89
N ILE A 26 -8.41 -4.12 -1.15
CA ILE A 26 -8.90 -2.76 -1.28
C ILE A 26 -7.88 -2.00 -2.11
N ARG A 27 -8.34 -1.30 -3.15
CA ARG A 27 -7.46 -0.51 -4.00
C ARG A 27 -7.53 0.96 -3.62
N SER A 28 -6.37 1.56 -3.43
CA SER A 28 -6.28 2.98 -3.10
C SER A 28 -6.77 3.87 -4.23
N PRO A 29 -7.14 5.12 -3.93
CA PRO A 29 -7.17 6.17 -4.94
C PRO A 29 -5.83 6.26 -5.70
N LEU A 30 -5.86 6.86 -6.89
CA LEU A 30 -4.67 7.07 -7.72
C LEU A 30 -3.61 7.87 -6.95
N ILE A 31 -2.44 7.26 -6.69
CA ILE A 31 -1.32 7.91 -5.99
C ILE A 31 -0.69 8.96 -6.90
N LYS A 32 -0.40 8.57 -8.15
CA LYS A 32 0.30 9.42 -9.11
C LYS A 32 0.01 8.98 -10.54
N LYS A 33 -0.03 9.96 -11.45
CA LYS A 33 0.10 9.75 -12.89
C LYS A 33 1.41 10.35 -13.40
N ASN A 34 2.18 9.61 -14.18
CA ASN A 34 3.33 10.14 -14.93
C ASN A 34 3.25 9.70 -16.39
N GLY A 35 3.05 10.64 -17.31
CA GLY A 35 2.77 10.31 -18.71
C GLY A 35 1.56 9.37 -18.84
N SER A 36 1.80 8.16 -19.37
CA SER A 36 0.81 7.09 -19.51
C SER A 36 0.70 6.16 -18.31
N GLN A 37 1.60 6.26 -17.33
CA GLN A 37 1.66 5.38 -16.15
C GLN A 37 0.86 5.93 -14.97
N LYS A 38 0.18 5.05 -14.24
CA LYS A 38 -0.63 5.29 -13.05
C LYS A 38 -0.20 4.35 -11.94
N TRP A 39 -0.22 4.85 -10.71
CA TRP A 39 0.27 4.15 -9.54
C TRP A 39 -0.82 4.02 -8.48
N PHE A 40 -0.97 2.81 -7.92
CA PHE A 40 -1.99 2.47 -6.93
C PHE A 40 -1.39 1.60 -5.82
N LEU A 41 -2.02 1.60 -4.65
CA LEU A 41 -1.72 0.65 -3.59
C LEU A 41 -2.88 -0.34 -3.47
N CYS A 42 -2.59 -1.62 -3.42
CA CYS A 42 -3.57 -2.65 -3.09
C CYS A 42 -3.28 -3.17 -1.68
N PHE A 43 -4.26 -3.07 -0.80
CA PHE A 43 -4.19 -3.55 0.57
C PHE A 43 -5.00 -4.85 0.72
N TYR A 44 -4.37 -5.90 1.21
CA TYR A 44 -4.97 -7.23 1.38
C TYR A 44 -5.19 -7.47 2.89
N PRO A 45 -6.42 -7.25 3.41
CA PRO A 45 -6.67 -7.27 4.86
C PRO A 45 -6.59 -8.67 5.49
N ALA A 46 -6.87 -9.72 4.70
CA ALA A 46 -6.72 -11.12 5.09
C ALA A 46 -5.46 -11.77 4.51
N GLY A 47 -4.61 -10.98 3.85
CA GLY A 47 -3.42 -11.45 3.17
C GLY A 47 -3.64 -11.98 1.77
N ASP A 48 -2.57 -12.47 1.18
CA ASP A 48 -2.55 -13.07 -0.15
C ASP A 48 -2.27 -14.58 -0.09
N ASP A 49 -2.34 -15.25 -1.24
CA ASP A 49 -2.16 -16.70 -1.33
C ASP A 49 -0.84 -17.20 -0.74
N ASN A 50 0.19 -16.36 -0.75
CA ASN A 50 1.52 -16.71 -0.25
C ASN A 50 1.70 -16.35 1.24
N ASN A 51 0.83 -15.50 1.80
CA ASN A 51 0.94 -14.95 3.16
C ASN A 51 -0.45 -14.88 3.79
N PRO A 52 -1.12 -16.04 3.94
CA PRO A 52 -2.47 -16.08 4.47
C PRO A 52 -2.51 -15.51 5.89
N GLY A 53 -3.50 -14.67 6.16
CA GLY A 53 -3.70 -14.01 7.46
C GLY A 53 -2.82 -12.79 7.70
N SER A 54 -1.76 -12.55 6.91
CA SER A 54 -0.86 -11.40 7.08
C SER A 54 -1.39 -10.16 6.38
N LEU A 55 -1.10 -8.96 6.90
CA LEU A 55 -1.40 -7.73 6.15
C LEU A 55 -0.38 -7.53 5.02
N VAL A 56 -0.87 -7.45 3.78
CA VAL A 56 0.00 -7.28 2.62
C VAL A 56 -0.38 -6.01 1.85
N PHE A 57 0.63 -5.25 1.42
CA PHE A 57 0.45 -4.14 0.51
C PHE A 57 1.20 -4.40 -0.80
N TYR A 58 0.55 -4.18 -1.92
CA TYR A 58 1.19 -4.18 -3.24
C TYR A 58 1.19 -2.76 -3.78
N LEU A 59 2.35 -2.31 -4.26
CA LEU A 59 2.44 -1.13 -5.09
C LEU A 59 2.29 -1.57 -6.55
N GLU A 60 1.22 -1.13 -7.18
CA GLU A 60 0.93 -1.45 -8.57
C GLU A 60 1.18 -0.24 -9.46
N ARG A 61 1.64 -0.51 -10.69
CA ARG A 61 1.72 0.45 -11.78
C ARG A 61 1.07 -0.12 -13.03
N ASP A 62 0.35 0.71 -13.77
CA ASP A 62 -0.03 0.34 -15.13
C ASP A 62 1.11 0.63 -16.12
N ASN A 63 1.12 -0.13 -17.22
CA ASN A 63 2.05 0.00 -18.34
C ASN A 63 3.56 -0.12 -17.97
N ALA A 64 4.02 -1.36 -17.73
CA ALA A 64 5.35 -1.73 -17.25
C ALA A 64 6.50 -1.67 -18.29
N GLU A 65 6.54 -0.65 -19.14
CA GLU A 65 7.47 -0.61 -20.28
C GLU A 65 8.94 -0.38 -19.89
N LYS A 66 9.19 0.24 -18.73
CA LYS A 66 10.53 0.66 -18.30
C LYS A 66 10.86 0.22 -16.89
N ARG A 67 12.14 -0.06 -16.66
CA ARG A 67 12.69 -0.26 -15.32
C ARG A 67 12.58 1.04 -14.53
N ILE A 68 12.05 0.97 -13.31
CA ILE A 68 11.88 2.15 -12.44
C ILE A 68 12.33 1.79 -11.03
N SER A 69 13.08 2.68 -10.41
CA SER A 69 13.29 2.64 -8.96
C SER A 69 12.36 3.64 -8.29
N SER A 70 11.74 3.21 -7.21
CA SER A 70 10.96 4.10 -6.36
C SER A 70 11.26 3.86 -4.90
N LYS A 71 11.00 4.88 -4.09
CA LYS A 71 11.02 4.78 -2.64
C LYS A 71 9.62 5.03 -2.14
N LEU A 72 9.01 3.98 -1.61
CA LEU A 72 7.70 4.01 -0.99
C LEU A 72 7.89 4.21 0.51
N GLN A 73 7.30 5.26 1.05
CA GLN A 73 7.08 5.38 2.48
C GLN A 73 5.59 5.30 2.71
N PHE A 74 5.15 4.51 3.68
CA PHE A 74 3.76 4.56 4.06
C PHE A 74 3.62 4.44 5.57
N HIS A 75 2.59 5.08 6.06
CA HIS A 75 2.29 5.23 7.47
C HIS A 75 0.91 4.64 7.71
N LEU A 76 0.82 3.74 8.69
CA LEU A 76 -0.46 3.40 9.29
C LEU A 76 -0.77 4.49 10.31
N CYS A 77 -1.90 5.14 10.13
CA CYS A 77 -2.32 6.30 10.88
C CYS A 77 -3.63 6.02 11.64
N HIS A 78 -3.77 6.66 12.79
CA HIS A 78 -5.06 6.88 13.45
C HIS A 78 -5.52 8.29 13.13
N LEU A 79 -6.59 8.43 12.34
CA LEU A 79 -6.92 9.70 11.71
C LEU A 79 -5.67 10.24 11.01
N THR A 80 -5.21 11.44 11.37
CA THR A 80 -4.02 12.08 10.78
C THR A 80 -2.72 11.75 11.49
N ILE A 81 -2.73 10.97 12.58
CA ILE A 81 -1.57 10.71 13.44
C ILE A 81 -0.88 9.42 13.02
N PRO A 82 0.39 9.44 12.54
CA PRO A 82 1.14 8.23 12.22
C PRO A 82 1.39 7.40 13.49
N VAL A 83 0.98 6.13 13.47
CA VAL A 83 1.23 5.17 14.55
C VAL A 83 2.39 4.25 14.19
N LYS A 84 2.49 3.86 12.92
CA LYS A 84 3.60 3.06 12.44
C LYS A 84 4.02 3.48 11.04
N SER A 85 5.32 3.45 10.79
CA SER A 85 5.92 3.96 9.56
C SER A 85 6.82 2.92 8.94
N TYR A 86 6.75 2.80 7.63
CA TYR A 86 7.54 1.88 6.85
C TYR A 86 8.18 2.61 5.68
N THR A 87 9.37 2.17 5.29
CA THR A 87 10.07 2.70 4.12
C THR A 87 10.66 1.53 3.37
N VAL A 88 10.32 1.42 2.10
CA VAL A 88 10.73 0.34 1.22
C VAL A 88 11.27 0.92 -0.07
N ASN A 89 12.42 0.40 -0.49
CA ASN A 89 12.96 0.69 -1.81
C ASN A 89 12.35 -0.34 -2.77
N CYS A 90 11.60 0.14 -3.75
CA CYS A 90 10.96 -0.68 -4.76
C CYS A 90 11.79 -0.60 -6.04
N LEU A 91 12.12 -1.75 -6.59
CA LEU A 91 12.74 -1.86 -7.90
C LEU A 91 11.77 -2.64 -8.77
N PHE A 92 11.31 -2.01 -9.83
CA PHE A 92 10.48 -2.67 -10.84
C PHE A 92 11.35 -2.89 -12.06
N ASP A 93 11.60 -4.15 -12.40
CA ASP A 93 12.27 -4.49 -13.64
C ASP A 93 11.33 -4.28 -14.85
N GLN A 94 11.89 -4.39 -16.05
CA GLN A 94 11.11 -4.18 -17.27
C GLN A 94 10.06 -5.28 -17.42
N GLY A 95 8.80 -4.91 -17.62
CA GLY A 95 7.66 -5.82 -17.68
C GLY A 95 6.97 -6.07 -16.34
N GLU A 96 7.56 -5.69 -15.21
CA GLU A 96 6.94 -5.85 -13.88
C GLU A 96 5.96 -4.70 -13.58
N ASP A 97 4.72 -5.04 -13.29
CA ASP A 97 3.63 -4.10 -12.99
C ASP A 97 3.31 -4.03 -11.49
N THR A 98 3.79 -4.98 -10.69
CA THR A 98 3.50 -5.08 -9.27
C THR A 98 4.78 -5.26 -8.46
N PHE A 99 4.85 -4.57 -7.32
CA PHE A 99 5.89 -4.76 -6.33
C PHE A 99 5.23 -5.05 -4.99
N LYS A 100 5.59 -6.19 -4.40
CA LYS A 100 5.05 -6.65 -3.13
C LYS A 100 5.81 -6.04 -1.96
N CYS A 101 5.07 -5.46 -1.01
CA CYS A 101 5.57 -5.02 0.29
C CYS A 101 4.85 -5.79 1.41
N ILE A 102 5.57 -6.71 2.06
CA ILE A 102 5.05 -7.45 3.22
C ILE A 102 5.34 -6.64 4.49
N ILE A 103 4.30 -6.38 5.28
CA ILE A 103 4.46 -5.82 6.62
C ILE A 103 4.51 -6.98 7.61
N ALA A 104 5.72 -7.49 7.88
CA ALA A 104 5.88 -8.65 8.75
C ALA A 104 5.49 -8.40 10.22
N ASP A 105 5.52 -7.14 10.66
CA ASP A 105 5.28 -6.80 12.07
C ASP A 105 3.79 -6.70 12.45
N VAL A 106 2.88 -6.75 11.49
CA VAL A 106 1.43 -6.71 11.75
C VAL A 106 0.85 -8.02 11.25
N GLU A 107 0.85 -9.01 12.15
CA GLU A 107 0.48 -10.39 11.83
C GLU A 107 -0.92 -10.53 11.23
N ASN A 108 -1.91 -9.69 11.58
CA ASN A 108 -3.24 -9.64 10.96
C ASN A 108 -4.01 -8.35 11.32
N ILE A 109 -5.14 -8.10 10.65
CA ILE A 109 -6.01 -6.94 10.92
C ILE A 109 -6.63 -6.95 12.33
N SER A 110 -6.86 -8.11 12.93
CA SER A 110 -7.44 -8.20 14.28
C SER A 110 -6.43 -7.86 15.39
N LYS A 111 -5.13 -7.94 15.12
CA LYS A 111 -4.05 -7.42 15.98
C LYS A 111 -3.85 -5.90 15.82
N LEU A 112 -4.37 -5.28 14.75
CA LEU A 112 -4.47 -3.81 14.68
C LEU A 112 -5.46 -3.27 15.74
N ASN A 113 -6.49 -4.03 16.13
CA ASN A 113 -7.44 -3.64 17.18
C ASN A 113 -6.81 -3.49 18.57
N ILE A 114 -5.60 -4.02 18.81
CA ILE A 114 -4.88 -3.81 20.08
C ILE A 114 -4.21 -2.42 20.10
N PHE A 115 -4.14 -1.73 18.96
CA PHE A 115 -3.53 -0.41 18.86
C PHE A 115 -4.51 0.70 18.45
N ILE A 116 -5.61 0.43 17.72
CA ILE A 116 -6.49 1.47 17.14
C ILE A 116 -7.92 0.93 16.81
N PRO A 117 -9.02 1.70 16.99
CA PRO A 117 -10.34 1.35 16.42
C PRO A 117 -10.33 1.34 14.88
N LEU A 118 -10.79 0.25 14.25
CA LEU A 118 -10.80 0.10 12.77
C LEU A 118 -11.48 1.25 12.01
N SER A 119 -12.52 1.86 12.60
CA SER A 119 -13.26 2.99 12.00
C SER A 119 -12.43 4.26 11.81
N THR A 120 -11.19 4.28 12.30
CA THR A 120 -10.30 5.44 12.28
C THR A 120 -8.94 5.14 11.66
N LEU A 121 -8.80 3.95 11.03
CA LEU A 121 -7.58 3.55 10.35
C LEU A 121 -7.44 4.30 9.03
N CYS A 122 -6.30 4.98 8.87
CA CYS A 122 -5.91 5.63 7.64
C CYS A 122 -4.51 5.13 7.21
N VAL A 123 -4.21 5.22 5.92
CA VAL A 123 -2.89 4.97 5.36
C VAL A 123 -2.41 6.24 4.67
N ARG A 124 -1.25 6.76 5.08
CA ARG A 124 -0.59 7.85 4.37
C ARG A 124 0.58 7.31 3.58
N VAL A 125 0.63 7.59 2.28
CA VAL A 125 1.61 7.06 1.35
C VAL A 125 2.38 8.21 0.73
N PHE A 126 3.70 8.13 0.79
CA PHE A 126 4.63 8.99 0.06
C PHE A 126 5.39 8.16 -0.95
N LEU A 127 5.22 8.46 -2.24
CA LEU A 127 5.92 7.78 -3.32
C LEU A 127 6.93 8.74 -3.96
N ASN A 128 8.20 8.35 -3.93
CA ASN A 128 9.26 9.05 -4.67
C ASN A 128 9.67 8.19 -5.86
N LEU A 129 9.47 8.67 -7.08
CA LEU A 129 9.91 7.99 -8.30
C LEU A 129 11.27 8.52 -8.76
N TYR A 130 12.17 7.60 -9.08
CA TYR A 130 13.49 7.87 -9.67
C TYR A 130 13.50 7.25 -11.07
N GLU A 131 13.21 8.07 -12.07
CA GLU A 131 13.35 7.67 -13.46
C GLU A 131 14.82 7.71 -13.85
N ASN A 132 15.33 6.57 -14.31
CA ASN A 132 16.66 6.45 -14.91
C ASN A 132 16.59 6.73 -16.41
#